data_AF-A0AAV0BHL2-F1
#
_entry.id   AF-A0AAV0BHL2-F1
#
_cell.length_a   1.000
_cell.length_b   1.000
_cell.length_c   1.000
_cell.angle_alpha   90.00
_cell.angle_beta   90.00
_cell.angle_gamma   90.00
#
_symmetry.space_group_name_H-M   'P 1'
#
loop_
_entity.id
_entity.type
_entity.pdbx_description
1 polymer ?
#
loop_
_entity_poly.entity_id
_entity_poly.type
_entity_poly.pdbx_seq_one_letter_code
_entity_poly.pdbx_strand_id
1 'polypeptide(L)'
;MEPNDSARAAEPLELPIYVRLRQKSLILASSSPRRLRLLNGIGLYPRVFPSNFKEDLKHSDFDQIDDDPASKSMHYTVATATEKAIDVYRQAVESSPDQPPDLVIAADTVIQSTSADDEVPRIIEKPVSRQSQLLTLSELVDLSSSKDSRIEVVTGVSVVYPIVSSPGYRVKSFAESTKIWFGDLDRETLIAYVEGGEGIDRAGGFTIDGIGSQLIRRIDGDHNNVLGFPIYGFVEFLKKVMREDEDFLSD
;
A
#
# COMPACT_ATOMS: atom_id res chain seq x y z
N MET A 1 -6.08 -22.59 32.93
CA MET A 1 -6.35 -21.14 32.84
C MET A 1 -6.03 -20.79 31.41
N GLU A 2 -7.03 -20.86 30.53
CA GLU A 2 -6.79 -20.52 29.13
C GLU A 2 -6.54 -19.01 29.03
N PRO A 3 -5.56 -18.54 28.23
CA PRO A 3 -5.47 -17.14 27.92
C PRO A 3 -6.66 -16.81 27.02
N ASN A 4 -7.61 -16.07 27.58
CA ASN A 4 -8.71 -15.45 26.86
C ASN A 4 -8.12 -14.30 26.01
N ASP A 5 -7.40 -14.65 24.96
CA ASP A 5 -6.79 -13.72 24.02
C ASP A 5 -7.72 -13.52 22.82
N SER A 6 -8.99 -13.18 23.11
CA SER A 6 -9.81 -12.50 22.12
C SER A 6 -9.15 -11.13 21.93
N ALA A 7 -8.37 -10.97 20.86
CA ALA A 7 -7.70 -9.74 20.51
C ALA A 7 -8.62 -8.54 20.75
N ARG A 8 -8.37 -7.79 21.82
CA ARG A 8 -9.17 -6.62 22.16
C ARG A 8 -9.05 -5.65 21.00
N ALA A 9 -10.19 -5.27 20.41
CA ALA A 9 -10.25 -4.25 19.37
C ALA A 9 -9.45 -3.02 19.85
N ALA A 10 -8.47 -2.58 19.06
CA ALA A 10 -7.70 -1.38 19.36
C ALA A 10 -8.65 -0.18 19.47
N GLU A 11 -8.66 0.47 20.64
CA GLU A 11 -9.42 1.70 20.83
C GLU A 11 -8.68 2.83 20.09
N PRO A 12 -9.31 3.50 19.10
CA PRO A 12 -8.66 4.56 18.35
C PRO A 12 -8.39 5.76 19.25
N LEU A 13 -7.34 6.53 18.94
CA LEU A 13 -7.02 7.76 19.65
C LEU A 13 -8.19 8.76 19.58
N GLU A 14 -8.40 9.55 20.64
CA GLU A 14 -9.40 10.63 20.70
C GLU A 14 -8.95 11.87 19.91
N LEU A 15 -8.69 11.70 18.61
CA LEU A 15 -8.37 12.79 17.68
C LEU A 15 -9.62 13.15 16.87
N PRO A 16 -9.78 14.42 16.43
CA PRO A 16 -10.95 14.86 15.68
C PRO A 16 -11.26 13.98 14.45
N ILE A 17 -10.22 13.50 13.76
CA ILE A 17 -10.38 12.61 12.59
C ILE A 17 -10.99 11.26 12.98
N TYR A 18 -10.56 10.64 14.07
CA TYR A 18 -11.12 9.36 14.53
C TYR A 18 -12.55 9.54 15.05
N VAL A 19 -12.82 10.63 15.77
CA VAL A 19 -14.18 10.96 16.22
C VAL A 19 -15.13 11.06 15.03
N ARG A 20 -14.71 11.74 13.95
CA ARG A 20 -15.50 11.87 12.72
C ARG A 20 -15.69 10.52 12.02
N LEU A 21 -14.65 9.69 11.94
CA LEU A 21 -14.71 8.38 11.29
C LEU A 21 -15.58 7.34 12.01
N ARG A 22 -15.80 7.46 13.34
CA ARG A 22 -16.54 6.46 14.15
C ARG A 22 -17.95 6.17 13.66
N GLN A 23 -18.61 7.15 13.05
CA GLN A 23 -20.00 7.04 12.60
C GLN A 23 -20.10 6.90 11.08
N LYS A 24 -18.98 6.72 10.39
CA LYS A 24 -18.90 6.72 8.93
C LYS A 24 -18.69 5.29 8.41
N SER A 25 -19.34 4.99 7.30
CA SER A 25 -19.21 3.75 6.54
C SER A 25 -17.89 3.74 5.76
N LEU A 26 -16.93 2.98 6.26
CA LEU A 26 -15.60 2.85 5.67
C LEU A 26 -15.50 1.57 4.84
N ILE A 27 -14.93 1.67 3.64
CA ILE A 27 -14.63 0.53 2.79
C ILE A 27 -13.13 0.47 2.50
N LEU A 28 -12.56 -0.73 2.59
CA LEU A 28 -11.22 -1.03 2.11
C LEU A 28 -11.32 -1.73 0.74
N ALA A 29 -10.91 -1.03 -0.30
CA ALA A 29 -10.84 -1.48 -1.69
C ALA A 29 -9.64 -2.41 -1.95
N SER A 30 -9.44 -3.42 -1.09
CA SER A 30 -8.29 -4.33 -1.18
C SER A 30 -8.61 -5.70 -0.60
N SER A 31 -8.17 -6.75 -1.28
CA SER A 31 -8.19 -8.13 -0.76
C SER A 31 -7.06 -8.45 0.22
N SER A 32 -6.09 -7.53 0.42
CA SER A 32 -4.90 -7.78 1.24
C SER A 32 -5.25 -7.89 2.73
N PRO A 33 -5.07 -9.06 3.37
CA PRO A 33 -5.32 -9.20 4.81
C PRO A 33 -4.40 -8.32 5.66
N ARG A 34 -3.21 -8.00 5.14
CA ARG A 34 -2.21 -7.16 5.83
C ARG A 34 -2.71 -5.73 6.00
N ARG A 35 -3.26 -5.14 4.94
CA ARG A 35 -3.79 -3.77 4.98
C ARG A 35 -4.96 -3.64 5.95
N LEU A 36 -5.85 -4.64 5.96
CA LEU A 36 -6.92 -4.71 6.95
C LEU A 36 -6.36 -4.81 8.38
N ARG A 37 -5.37 -5.66 8.63
CA ARG A 37 -4.73 -5.76 9.96
C ARG A 37 -4.10 -4.44 10.41
N LEU A 38 -3.40 -3.74 9.52
CA LEU A 38 -2.77 -2.45 9.82
C LEU A 38 -3.81 -1.38 10.19
N LEU A 39 -4.93 -1.30 9.45
CA LEU A 39 -6.03 -0.37 9.76
C LEU A 39 -6.75 -0.75 11.06
N ASN A 40 -7.05 -2.03 11.26
CA ASN A 40 -7.67 -2.51 12.50
C ASN A 40 -6.79 -2.24 13.74
N GLY A 41 -5.46 -2.28 13.56
CA GLY A 41 -4.48 -2.01 14.61
C GLY A 41 -4.51 -0.56 15.12
N ILE A 42 -5.06 0.37 14.34
CA ILE A 42 -5.27 1.77 14.75
C ILE A 42 -6.74 2.10 15.06
N GLY A 43 -7.58 1.08 15.22
CA GLY A 43 -9.00 1.24 15.54
C GLY A 43 -9.89 1.66 14.37
N LEU A 44 -9.43 1.49 13.12
CA LEU A 44 -10.26 1.66 11.92
C LEU A 44 -10.70 0.29 11.40
N TYR A 45 -12.01 0.08 11.31
CA TYR A 45 -12.61 -1.22 10.96
C TYR A 45 -13.40 -1.14 9.65
N PRO A 46 -12.74 -0.93 8.49
CA PRO A 46 -13.44 -0.84 7.22
C PRO A 46 -14.01 -2.19 6.80
N ARG A 47 -15.15 -2.17 6.11
CA ARG A 47 -15.66 -3.33 5.37
C ARG A 47 -14.75 -3.59 4.18
N VAL A 48 -14.30 -4.83 4.00
CA VAL A 48 -13.51 -5.21 2.82
C VAL A 48 -14.43 -5.35 1.61
N PHE A 49 -14.12 -4.65 0.52
CA PHE A 49 -14.77 -4.81 -0.77
C PHE A 49 -13.71 -4.69 -1.88
N PRO A 50 -13.13 -5.80 -2.35
CA PRO A 50 -12.05 -5.77 -3.35
C PRO A 50 -12.52 -5.18 -4.70
N SER A 51 -11.63 -4.44 -5.36
CA SER A 51 -11.86 -3.89 -6.70
C SER A 51 -11.80 -4.97 -7.78
N ASN A 52 -12.56 -4.76 -8.87
CA ASN A 52 -12.51 -5.53 -10.11
C ASN A 52 -11.60 -4.90 -11.17
N PHE A 53 -10.97 -3.75 -10.86
CA PHE A 53 -10.02 -3.09 -11.75
C PHE A 53 -8.87 -4.03 -12.09
N LYS A 54 -8.62 -4.21 -13.40
CA LYS A 54 -7.47 -4.96 -13.88
C LYS A 54 -6.26 -4.06 -13.72
N GLU A 55 -5.28 -4.48 -12.92
CA GLU A 55 -4.03 -3.74 -12.67
C GLU A 55 -3.14 -3.75 -13.92
N ASP A 56 -3.58 -3.13 -15.01
CA ASP A 56 -2.98 -3.21 -16.36
C ASP A 56 -2.56 -1.84 -16.92
N LEU A 57 -2.44 -0.83 -16.05
CA LEU A 57 -1.84 0.46 -16.39
C LEU A 57 -0.40 0.24 -16.89
N LYS A 58 -0.05 0.87 -18.02
CA LYS A 58 1.28 0.69 -18.60
C LYS A 58 2.29 1.53 -17.85
N HIS A 59 3.38 0.92 -17.39
CA HIS A 59 4.46 1.64 -16.71
C HIS A 59 5.04 2.78 -17.57
N SER A 60 5.03 2.63 -18.91
CA SER A 60 5.51 3.65 -19.84
C SER A 60 4.72 4.95 -19.81
N ASP A 61 3.47 4.91 -19.37
CA ASP A 61 2.63 6.11 -19.25
C ASP A 61 3.13 7.03 -18.12
N PHE A 62 4.06 6.53 -17.29
CA PHE A 62 4.62 7.21 -16.13
C PHE A 62 6.10 7.60 -16.29
N ASP A 63 6.72 7.37 -17.45
CA ASP A 63 8.15 7.61 -17.67
C ASP A 63 8.55 9.10 -17.70
N GLN A 64 7.59 10.01 -17.95
CA GLN A 64 7.86 11.45 -18.17
C GLN A 64 6.82 12.35 -17.47
N ILE A 65 6.27 11.90 -16.34
CA ILE A 65 5.25 12.69 -15.62
C ILE A 65 5.85 13.94 -14.98
N ASP A 66 7.08 13.86 -14.50
CA ASP A 66 7.85 15.00 -14.01
C ASP A 66 9.36 14.81 -14.28
N ASP A 67 10.15 15.80 -13.88
CA ASP A 67 11.60 15.81 -14.06
C ASP A 67 12.35 14.84 -13.12
N ASP A 68 11.65 14.12 -12.23
CA ASP A 68 12.25 13.15 -11.31
C ASP A 68 11.86 11.71 -11.68
N PRO A 69 12.72 10.96 -12.40
CA PRO A 69 12.47 9.56 -12.72
C PRO A 69 12.16 8.67 -11.50
N ALA A 70 12.60 9.04 -10.29
CA ALA A 70 12.27 8.33 -9.06
C ALA A 70 10.82 8.49 -8.60
N SER A 71 10.07 9.45 -9.16
CA SER A 71 8.65 9.68 -8.89
C SER A 71 7.74 8.70 -9.65
N LYS A 72 8.25 8.04 -10.70
CA LYS A 72 7.49 7.14 -11.58
C LYS A 72 6.65 6.13 -10.80
N SER A 73 7.26 5.44 -9.83
CA SER A 73 6.55 4.44 -9.01
C SER A 73 5.49 5.07 -8.10
N MET A 74 5.71 6.31 -7.65
CA MET A 74 4.72 7.04 -6.84
C MET A 74 3.48 7.39 -7.69
N HIS A 75 3.68 7.92 -8.89
CA HIS A 75 2.57 8.23 -9.79
C HIS A 75 1.82 6.98 -10.24
N TYR A 76 2.56 5.92 -10.59
CA TYR A 76 1.98 4.63 -10.97
C TYR A 76 1.10 4.07 -9.84
N THR A 77 1.65 3.95 -8.62
CA THR A 77 0.90 3.39 -7.49
C THR A 77 -0.31 4.25 -7.10
N VAL A 78 -0.19 5.58 -7.18
CA VAL A 78 -1.34 6.50 -6.95
C VAL A 78 -2.42 6.32 -8.00
N ALA A 79 -2.05 6.21 -9.28
CA ALA A 79 -3.02 5.98 -10.35
C ALA A 79 -3.74 4.64 -10.17
N THR A 80 -2.99 3.56 -9.93
CA THR A 80 -3.55 2.23 -9.69
C THR A 80 -4.46 2.20 -8.44
N ALA A 81 -4.04 2.84 -7.34
CA ALA A 81 -4.88 2.95 -6.14
C ALA A 81 -6.15 3.78 -6.40
N THR A 82 -6.06 4.84 -7.20
CA THR A 82 -7.19 5.69 -7.55
C THR A 82 -8.24 4.93 -8.35
N GLU A 83 -7.84 4.20 -9.40
CA GLU A 83 -8.76 3.40 -10.20
C GLU A 83 -9.46 2.33 -9.34
N LYS A 84 -8.73 1.66 -8.43
CA LYS A 84 -9.32 0.71 -7.48
C LYS A 84 -10.36 1.36 -6.56
N ALA A 85 -10.06 2.54 -6.03
CA ALA A 85 -10.98 3.25 -5.14
C ALA A 85 -12.25 3.72 -5.86
N ILE A 86 -12.11 4.26 -7.07
CA ILE A 86 -13.24 4.73 -7.89
C ILE A 86 -14.12 3.56 -8.32
N ASP A 87 -13.53 2.45 -8.76
CA ASP A 87 -14.25 1.23 -9.12
C ASP A 87 -15.13 0.73 -7.96
N VAL A 88 -14.55 0.60 -6.76
CA VAL A 88 -15.28 0.16 -5.57
C VAL A 88 -16.32 1.18 -5.13
N TYR A 89 -16.03 2.48 -5.21
CA TYR A 89 -17.00 3.52 -4.88
C TYR A 89 -18.22 3.45 -5.81
N ARG A 90 -18.01 3.36 -7.12
CA ARG A 90 -19.10 3.24 -8.11
C ARG A 90 -19.94 1.99 -7.86
N GLN A 91 -19.30 0.84 -7.70
CA GLN A 91 -20.01 -0.41 -7.38
C GLN A 91 -20.81 -0.31 -6.08
N ALA A 92 -20.26 0.31 -5.04
CA ALA A 92 -20.94 0.48 -3.76
C ALA A 92 -22.18 1.38 -3.90
N VAL A 93 -22.05 2.52 -4.58
CA VAL A 93 -23.16 3.44 -4.87
C VAL A 93 -24.23 2.77 -5.73
N GLU A 94 -23.85 2.02 -6.77
CA GLU A 94 -24.81 1.29 -7.62
C GLU A 94 -25.55 0.19 -6.83
N SER A 95 -24.85 -0.51 -5.93
CA SER A 95 -25.42 -1.58 -5.12
C SER A 95 -26.33 -1.09 -3.99
N SER A 96 -26.13 0.13 -3.51
CA SER A 96 -26.88 0.73 -2.40
C SER A 96 -26.96 2.25 -2.56
N PRO A 97 -27.79 2.76 -3.51
CA PRO A 97 -27.85 4.18 -3.83
C PRO A 97 -28.25 5.08 -2.65
N ASP A 98 -29.07 4.56 -1.75
CA ASP A 98 -29.55 5.28 -0.56
C ASP A 98 -28.53 5.25 0.61
N GLN A 99 -27.45 4.47 0.50
CA GLN A 99 -26.43 4.31 1.53
C GLN A 99 -25.02 4.24 0.89
N PRO A 100 -24.57 5.32 0.22
CA PRO A 100 -23.22 5.36 -0.32
C PRO A 100 -22.18 5.28 0.82
N PRO A 101 -20.99 4.72 0.56
CA PRO A 101 -19.92 4.72 1.55
C PRO A 101 -19.42 6.14 1.80
N ASP A 102 -19.13 6.47 3.06
CA ASP A 102 -18.55 7.76 3.44
C ASP A 102 -17.08 7.88 3.05
N LEU A 103 -16.36 6.75 3.02
CA LEU A 103 -14.95 6.71 2.63
C LEU A 103 -14.58 5.35 2.04
N VAL A 104 -14.08 5.35 0.81
CA VAL A 104 -13.40 4.20 0.20
C VAL A 104 -11.90 4.44 0.24
N ILE A 105 -11.14 3.49 0.77
CA ILE A 105 -9.68 3.53 0.88
C ILE A 105 -9.10 2.46 -0.02
N ALA A 106 -8.19 2.83 -0.92
CA ALA A 106 -7.41 1.89 -1.72
C ALA A 106 -5.92 2.15 -1.54
N ALA A 107 -5.13 1.11 -1.77
CA ALA A 107 -3.68 1.23 -1.82
C ALA A 107 -3.09 0.29 -2.87
N ASP A 108 -1.96 0.70 -3.41
CA ASP A 108 -1.15 -0.08 -4.33
C ASP A 108 0.32 -0.01 -3.91
N THR A 109 1.03 -1.14 -3.95
CA THR A 109 2.38 -1.24 -3.40
C THR A 109 3.26 -1.96 -4.41
N VAL A 110 4.39 -1.35 -4.76
CA VAL A 110 5.41 -1.92 -5.64
C VAL A 110 6.80 -1.77 -5.03
N ILE A 111 7.76 -2.52 -5.56
CA ILE A 111 9.17 -2.27 -5.30
C ILE A 111 9.75 -1.47 -6.47
N GLN A 112 10.48 -0.43 -6.14
CA GLN A 112 11.32 0.31 -7.08
C GLN A 112 12.78 -0.08 -6.85
N SER A 113 13.47 -0.49 -7.90
CA SER A 113 14.91 -0.71 -7.89
C SER A 113 15.60 0.22 -8.89
N THR A 114 16.69 0.84 -8.46
CA THR A 114 17.55 1.69 -9.30
C THR A 114 19.00 1.29 -9.08
N SER A 115 19.75 1.14 -10.17
CA SER A 115 21.20 0.93 -10.19
C SER A 115 21.91 2.15 -10.81
N ALA A 116 23.24 2.19 -10.70
CA ALA A 116 24.05 3.31 -11.20
C ALA A 116 23.93 3.53 -12.72
N ASP A 117 23.63 2.47 -13.46
CA ASP A 117 23.54 2.49 -14.93
C ASP A 117 22.10 2.69 -15.43
N ASP A 118 21.12 2.79 -14.53
CA ASP A 118 19.71 2.92 -14.90
C ASP A 118 19.35 4.39 -15.19
N GLU A 119 18.90 4.66 -16.42
CA GLU A 119 18.27 5.95 -16.75
C GLU A 119 16.87 6.09 -16.10
N VAL A 120 16.16 4.97 -15.90
CA VAL A 120 14.81 4.94 -15.32
C VAL A 120 14.71 3.81 -14.30
N PRO A 121 14.10 4.03 -13.12
CA PRO A 121 13.88 2.98 -12.15
C PRO A 121 13.01 1.84 -12.68
N ARG A 122 13.36 0.62 -12.27
CA ARG A 122 12.57 -0.57 -12.57
C ARG A 122 11.52 -0.79 -11.49
N ILE A 123 10.28 -0.97 -11.93
CA ILE A 123 9.15 -1.39 -11.08
C ILE A 123 9.12 -2.92 -11.03
N ILE A 124 9.08 -3.45 -9.81
CA ILE A 124 8.99 -4.88 -9.50
C ILE A 124 7.68 -5.12 -8.74
N GLU A 125 6.81 -5.90 -9.36
CA GLU A 125 5.49 -6.26 -8.82
C GLU A 125 5.55 -7.60 -8.07
N LYS A 126 4.39 -8.26 -7.93
CA LYS A 126 4.30 -9.60 -7.33
C LYS A 126 4.90 -10.64 -8.28
N PRO A 127 5.69 -11.59 -7.77
CA PRO A 127 6.18 -12.68 -8.59
C PRO A 127 5.03 -13.60 -9.04
N VAL A 128 5.05 -14.03 -10.31
CA VAL A 128 4.03 -14.93 -10.88
C VAL A 128 4.26 -16.41 -10.56
N SER A 129 5.44 -16.74 -10.02
CA SER A 129 5.85 -18.11 -9.68
C SER A 129 6.96 -18.10 -8.61
N ARG A 130 7.18 -19.25 -7.95
CA ARG A 130 8.32 -19.45 -7.04
C ARG A 130 9.66 -19.24 -7.74
N GLN A 131 9.77 -19.67 -9.00
CA GLN A 131 11.01 -19.48 -9.77
C GLN A 131 11.28 -17.99 -10.02
N SER A 132 10.26 -17.23 -10.45
CA SER A 132 10.41 -15.77 -10.60
C SER A 132 10.67 -15.09 -9.26
N GLN A 133 10.07 -15.56 -8.17
CA GLN A 133 10.34 -15.03 -6.83
C GLN A 133 11.81 -15.20 -6.44
N LEU A 134 12.39 -16.40 -6.63
CA LEU A 134 13.80 -16.65 -6.33
C LEU A 134 14.73 -15.75 -7.16
N LEU A 135 14.42 -15.58 -8.45
CA LEU A 135 15.19 -14.70 -9.34
C LEU A 135 15.13 -13.24 -8.88
N THR A 136 13.93 -12.73 -8.59
CA THR A 136 13.74 -11.37 -8.08
C THR A 136 14.46 -11.15 -6.76
N LEU A 137 14.37 -12.08 -5.80
CA LEU A 137 15.06 -11.93 -4.51
C LEU A 137 16.58 -11.95 -4.67
N SER A 138 17.11 -12.81 -5.52
CA SER A 138 18.56 -12.86 -5.80
C SER A 138 19.03 -11.50 -6.36
N GLU A 139 18.29 -10.95 -7.32
CA GLU A 139 18.59 -9.64 -7.91
C GLU A 139 18.53 -8.51 -6.86
N LEU A 140 17.51 -8.48 -5.99
CA LEU A 140 17.39 -7.47 -4.93
C LEU A 140 18.51 -7.57 -3.89
N VAL A 141 18.98 -8.78 -3.57
CA VAL A 141 20.14 -8.99 -2.68
C VAL A 141 21.42 -8.48 -3.33
N ASP A 142 21.65 -8.81 -4.61
CA ASP A 142 22.82 -8.35 -5.36
C ASP A 142 22.84 -6.82 -5.47
N LEU A 143 21.71 -6.20 -5.79
CA LEU A 143 21.56 -4.75 -5.84
C LEU A 143 21.80 -4.10 -4.47
N SER A 144 21.33 -4.70 -3.38
CA SER A 144 21.55 -4.18 -2.01
C SER A 144 23.02 -4.13 -1.61
N SER A 145 23.89 -4.87 -2.30
CA SER A 145 25.33 -4.90 -2.04
C SER A 145 26.08 -3.73 -2.68
N SER A 146 25.47 -3.05 -3.65
CA SER A 146 26.02 -1.85 -4.30
C SER A 146 25.66 -0.59 -3.51
N LYS A 147 26.63 0.31 -3.34
CA LYS A 147 26.41 1.60 -2.65
C LYS A 147 25.57 2.58 -3.47
N ASP A 148 25.59 2.43 -4.78
CA ASP A 148 24.92 3.32 -5.74
C ASP A 148 23.54 2.80 -6.14
N SER A 149 23.15 1.62 -5.65
CA SER A 149 21.84 1.03 -5.88
C SER A 149 20.86 1.40 -4.76
N ARG A 150 19.60 1.51 -5.14
CA ARG A 150 18.50 1.86 -4.24
C ARG A 150 17.33 0.92 -4.44
N ILE A 151 16.81 0.39 -3.33
CA ILE A 151 15.60 -0.42 -3.30
C ILE A 151 14.61 0.27 -2.38
N GLU A 152 13.44 0.56 -2.91
CA GLU A 152 12.39 1.29 -2.23
C GLU A 152 11.07 0.52 -2.33
N VAL A 153 10.35 0.47 -1.22
CA VAL A 153 8.94 0.10 -1.24
C VAL A 153 8.13 1.36 -1.39
N VAL A 154 7.35 1.43 -2.46
CA VAL A 154 6.49 2.58 -2.76
C VAL A 154 5.05 2.15 -2.62
N THR A 155 4.29 2.84 -1.78
CA THR A 155 2.84 2.64 -1.67
C THR A 155 2.10 3.92 -2.02
N GLY A 156 1.26 3.86 -3.03
CA GLY A 156 0.25 4.88 -3.34
C GLY A 156 -1.04 4.57 -2.59
N VAL A 157 -1.63 5.58 -1.97
CA VAL A 157 -2.90 5.47 -1.23
C VAL A 157 -3.87 6.52 -1.78
N SER A 158 -5.08 6.07 -2.09
CA SER A 158 -6.16 6.93 -2.56
C SER A 158 -7.39 6.77 -1.70
N VAL A 159 -8.06 7.88 -1.41
CA VAL A 159 -9.38 7.91 -0.77
C VAL A 159 -10.40 8.54 -1.69
N VAL A 160 -11.61 7.97 -1.68
CA VAL A 160 -12.79 8.49 -2.39
C VAL A 160 -13.89 8.72 -1.38
N TYR A 161 -14.50 9.90 -1.40
CA TYR A 161 -15.61 10.29 -0.53
C TYR A 161 -16.65 11.09 -1.32
N PRO A 162 -17.94 11.02 -0.92
CA PRO A 162 -19.03 11.71 -1.60
C PRO A 162 -18.88 13.23 -1.49
N ILE A 163 -19.33 13.94 -2.53
CA ILE A 163 -19.51 15.40 -2.54
C ILE A 163 -20.81 15.73 -3.29
N VAL A 164 -21.38 16.92 -3.05
CA VAL A 164 -22.64 17.35 -3.71
C VAL A 164 -22.43 17.74 -5.17
N SER A 165 -21.23 18.15 -5.56
CA SER A 165 -20.91 18.55 -6.93
C SER A 165 -20.57 17.36 -7.83
N SER A 166 -20.80 17.52 -9.14
CA SER A 166 -20.41 16.52 -10.15
C SER A 166 -18.90 16.24 -10.07
N PRO A 167 -18.44 14.96 -10.09
CA PRO A 167 -19.18 13.73 -10.45
C PRO A 167 -19.88 13.00 -9.27
N GLY A 168 -20.08 13.66 -8.13
CA GLY A 168 -20.69 13.09 -6.93
C GLY A 168 -19.70 12.48 -5.95
N TYR A 169 -18.40 12.61 -6.23
CA TYR A 169 -17.32 12.22 -5.32
C TYR A 169 -16.06 13.04 -5.58
N ARG A 170 -15.17 13.03 -4.60
CA ARG A 170 -13.81 13.58 -4.72
C ARG A 170 -12.79 12.49 -4.46
N VAL A 171 -11.64 12.61 -5.12
CA VAL A 171 -10.48 11.76 -4.91
C VAL A 171 -9.39 12.59 -4.27
N LYS A 172 -8.73 12.05 -3.25
CA LYS A 172 -7.48 12.57 -2.71
C LYS A 172 -6.49 11.42 -2.60
N SER A 173 -5.21 11.68 -2.84
CA SER A 173 -4.18 10.64 -2.80
C SER A 173 -2.85 11.18 -2.28
N PHE A 174 -2.00 10.25 -1.85
CA PHE A 174 -0.59 10.48 -1.55
C PHE A 174 0.20 9.20 -1.81
N ALA A 175 1.52 9.32 -1.86
CA ALA A 175 2.43 8.18 -1.92
C ALA A 175 3.45 8.25 -0.79
N GLU A 176 3.92 7.10 -0.34
CA GLU A 176 5.01 6.94 0.63
C GLU A 176 6.10 6.05 0.03
N SER A 177 7.37 6.41 0.28
CA SER A 177 8.52 5.62 -0.16
C SER A 177 9.39 5.26 1.03
N THR A 178 9.86 4.02 1.10
CA THR A 178 10.71 3.55 2.19
C THR A 178 11.85 2.73 1.64
N LYS A 179 13.08 3.14 1.97
CA LYS A 179 14.28 2.44 1.51
C LYS A 179 14.52 1.22 2.36
N ILE A 180 14.94 0.14 1.72
CA ILE A 180 15.27 -1.11 2.37
C ILE A 180 16.62 -1.62 1.85
N TRP A 181 17.30 -2.38 2.71
CA TRP A 181 18.53 -3.07 2.36
C TRP A 181 18.41 -4.52 2.77
N PHE A 182 18.61 -5.42 1.82
CA PHE A 182 18.71 -6.84 2.12
C PHE A 182 20.01 -7.13 2.88
N GLY A 183 20.01 -8.23 3.64
CA GLY A 183 21.23 -8.79 4.22
C GLY A 183 22.16 -9.36 3.16
N ASP A 184 23.35 -9.76 3.60
CA ASP A 184 24.21 -10.66 2.82
C ASP A 184 23.62 -12.07 2.98
N LEU A 185 22.86 -12.51 1.96
CA LEU A 185 22.06 -13.73 2.00
C LEU A 185 22.62 -14.75 1.02
N ASP A 186 22.89 -15.95 1.50
CA ASP A 186 23.27 -17.05 0.63
C ASP A 186 22.07 -17.62 -0.14
N ARG A 187 22.40 -18.39 -1.19
CA ARG A 187 21.41 -19.01 -2.07
C ARG A 187 20.51 -20.00 -1.31
N GLU A 188 21.04 -20.70 -0.31
CA GLU A 188 20.30 -21.69 0.48
C GLU A 188 19.18 -21.01 1.27
N THR A 189 19.46 -19.86 1.89
CA THR A 189 18.48 -19.04 2.61
C THR A 189 17.35 -18.58 1.69
N LEU A 190 17.69 -18.08 0.49
CA LEU A 190 16.69 -17.62 -0.48
C LEU A 190 15.79 -18.76 -0.98
N ILE A 191 16.37 -19.94 -1.26
CA ILE A 191 15.59 -21.13 -1.65
C ILE A 191 14.64 -21.53 -0.53
N ALA A 192 15.12 -21.65 0.70
CA ALA A 192 14.31 -22.04 1.85
C ALA A 192 13.14 -21.05 2.09
N TYR A 193 13.39 -19.74 1.93
CA TYR A 193 12.35 -18.73 2.06
C TYR A 193 11.25 -18.88 0.99
N VAL A 194 11.65 -19.08 -0.28
CA VAL A 194 10.73 -19.25 -1.41
C VAL A 194 9.90 -20.53 -1.26
N GLU A 195 10.49 -21.62 -0.77
CA GLU A 195 9.79 -22.87 -0.47
C GLU A 195 8.73 -22.69 0.61
N GLY A 196 9.03 -21.87 1.64
CA GLY A 196 8.10 -21.49 2.70
C GLY A 196 6.87 -20.71 2.20
N GLY A 197 6.95 -20.11 1.01
CA GLY A 197 5.81 -19.53 0.31
C GLY A 197 5.25 -18.23 0.89
N GLU A 198 5.90 -17.65 1.91
CA GLU A 198 5.47 -16.40 2.52
C GLU A 198 5.38 -15.30 1.44
N GLY A 199 6.47 -14.93 0.76
CA GLY A 199 6.48 -13.74 -0.10
C GLY A 199 5.70 -13.76 -1.43
N ILE A 200 5.08 -14.86 -1.87
CA ILE A 200 4.60 -15.01 -3.26
C ILE A 200 3.50 -14.00 -3.67
N ASP A 201 2.65 -13.58 -2.73
CA ASP A 201 1.54 -12.66 -2.97
C ASP A 201 1.90 -11.19 -2.71
N ARG A 202 3.21 -10.88 -2.65
CA ARG A 202 3.75 -9.59 -2.19
C ARG A 202 4.68 -8.98 -3.23
N ALA A 203 4.65 -7.66 -3.33
CA ALA A 203 5.56 -6.93 -4.21
C ALA A 203 7.02 -7.27 -3.87
N GLY A 204 7.83 -7.56 -4.89
CA GLY A 204 9.22 -8.00 -4.71
C GLY A 204 9.39 -9.41 -4.15
N GLY A 205 8.31 -10.10 -3.78
CA GLY A 205 8.39 -11.49 -3.35
C GLY A 205 8.87 -11.70 -1.92
N PHE A 206 8.75 -10.73 -1.01
CA PHE A 206 9.19 -10.86 0.39
C PHE A 206 8.26 -10.21 1.41
N THR A 207 8.57 -10.43 2.69
CA THR A 207 8.04 -9.74 3.87
C THR A 207 9.16 -9.20 4.73
N ILE A 208 8.81 -8.25 5.61
CA ILE A 208 9.69 -7.80 6.69
C ILE A 208 9.23 -8.25 8.07
N ASP A 209 8.07 -8.90 8.14
CA ASP A 209 7.56 -9.62 9.29
C ASP A 209 7.71 -11.14 9.09
N GLY A 210 7.43 -11.91 10.15
CA GLY A 210 7.46 -13.37 10.08
C GLY A 210 8.84 -13.92 9.75
N ILE A 211 8.90 -14.90 8.84
CA ILE A 211 10.16 -15.54 8.43
C ILE A 211 11.02 -14.57 7.61
N GLY A 212 10.37 -13.72 6.80
CA GLY A 212 11.04 -12.71 5.97
C GLY A 212 11.78 -11.63 6.76
N SER A 213 11.54 -11.49 8.06
CA SER A 213 12.32 -10.60 8.94
C SER A 213 13.83 -10.89 8.94
N GLN A 214 14.23 -12.09 8.51
CA GLN A 214 15.63 -12.49 8.35
C GLN A 214 16.29 -11.97 7.07
N LEU A 215 15.50 -11.46 6.11
CA LEU A 215 15.99 -11.03 4.80
C LEU A 215 16.50 -9.58 4.78
N ILE A 216 15.94 -8.73 5.65
CA ILE A 216 16.18 -7.27 5.62
C ILE A 216 17.16 -6.87 6.72
N ARG A 217 18.25 -6.22 6.33
CA ARG A 217 19.28 -5.69 7.21
C ARG A 217 18.91 -4.32 7.79
N ARG A 218 18.28 -3.46 6.98
CA ARG A 218 17.97 -2.08 7.35
C ARG A 218 16.71 -1.60 6.64
N ILE A 219 15.98 -0.73 7.33
CA ILE A 219 14.86 0.04 6.79
C ILE A 219 15.12 1.51 7.12
N ASP A 220 14.82 2.40 6.18
CA ASP A 220 14.91 3.85 6.33
C ASP A 220 13.65 4.49 5.74
N GLY A 221 12.73 4.86 6.63
CA GLY A 221 11.37 5.32 6.30
C GLY A 221 10.30 4.62 7.16
N ASP A 222 9.07 4.55 6.65
CA ASP A 222 7.92 3.99 7.36
C ASP A 222 7.90 2.45 7.26
N HIS A 223 8.05 1.78 8.41
CA HIS A 223 7.93 0.32 8.51
C HIS A 223 6.56 -0.20 8.01
N ASN A 224 5.46 0.50 8.29
CA ASN A 224 4.12 0.07 7.88
C ASN A 224 3.92 0.19 6.36
N ASN A 225 4.60 1.16 5.72
CA ASN A 225 4.63 1.27 4.27
C ASN A 225 5.18 -0.01 3.64
N VAL A 226 6.29 -0.54 4.17
CA VAL A 226 6.89 -1.79 3.70
C VAL A 226 5.97 -2.99 3.92
N LEU A 227 5.19 -3.00 5.01
CA LEU A 227 4.16 -4.02 5.22
C LEU A 227 2.96 -3.91 4.24
N GLY A 228 2.82 -2.76 3.57
CA GLY A 228 1.88 -2.52 2.49
C GLY A 228 0.83 -1.43 2.75
N PHE A 229 0.96 -0.65 3.83
CA PHE A 229 0.11 0.52 4.08
C PHE A 229 0.79 1.56 5.00
N PRO A 230 1.09 2.78 4.53
CA PRO A 230 1.78 3.81 5.30
C PRO A 230 0.86 4.45 6.35
N ILE A 231 0.75 3.85 7.54
CA ILE A 231 -0.22 4.25 8.57
C ILE A 231 -0.01 5.68 9.07
N TYR A 232 1.24 6.08 9.32
CA TYR A 232 1.53 7.43 9.78
C TYR A 232 1.14 8.47 8.71
N GLY A 233 1.63 8.25 7.48
CA GLY A 233 1.31 9.10 6.33
C GLY A 233 -0.20 9.19 6.09
N PHE A 234 -0.92 8.07 6.22
CA PHE A 234 -2.37 8.02 6.04
C PHE A 234 -3.11 8.87 7.08
N VAL A 235 -2.78 8.76 8.36
CA VAL A 235 -3.45 9.54 9.41
C VAL A 235 -3.19 11.04 9.23
N GLU A 236 -1.96 11.45 8.94
CA GLU A 236 -1.63 12.86 8.68
C GLU A 236 -2.30 13.38 7.41
N PHE A 237 -2.37 12.55 6.37
CA PHE A 237 -3.08 12.85 5.15
C PHE A 237 -4.58 13.08 5.41
N LEU A 238 -5.26 12.20 6.15
CA LEU A 238 -6.67 12.40 6.49
C LEU A 238 -6.89 13.67 7.31
N LYS A 239 -6.01 13.98 8.28
CA LYS A 239 -6.07 15.24 9.03
C LYS A 239 -5.90 16.45 8.11
N LYS A 240 -5.02 16.37 7.11
CA LYS A 240 -4.81 17.43 6.13
C LYS A 240 -6.07 17.63 5.28
N VAL A 241 -6.61 16.55 4.71
CA VAL A 241 -7.85 16.61 3.91
C VAL A 241 -9.00 17.21 4.73
N MET A 242 -9.17 16.78 5.98
CA MET A 242 -10.19 17.32 6.90
C MET A 242 -10.04 18.83 7.19
N ARG A 243 -8.83 19.39 7.10
CA ARG A 243 -8.60 20.84 7.27
C ARG A 243 -8.81 21.62 5.98
N GLU A 244 -8.50 21.02 4.84
CA GLU A 244 -8.48 21.69 3.53
C GLU A 244 -9.80 21.54 2.76
N ASP A 245 -10.64 20.58 3.16
CA ASP A 245 -11.83 20.19 2.44
C ASP A 245 -13.04 20.12 3.38
N GLU A 246 -13.92 21.12 3.27
CA GLU A 246 -15.12 21.22 4.10
C GLU A 246 -16.12 20.09 3.83
N ASP A 247 -16.12 19.52 2.62
CA ASP A 247 -17.00 18.41 2.26
C ASP A 247 -16.54 17.08 2.91
N PHE A 248 -15.27 16.99 3.31
CA PHE A 248 -14.66 15.73 3.76
C PHE A 248 -15.25 15.20 5.07
N LEU A 249 -15.98 14.08 4.95
CA LEU A 249 -16.68 13.41 6.04
C LEU A 249 -17.62 14.37 6.81
N SER A 250 -18.15 15.37 6.12
CA SER A 250 -19.20 16.23 6.63
C SER A 250 -20.48 15.44 6.93
N ASP A 251 -21.35 16.00 7.76
CA ASP A 251 -22.63 15.41 8.15
C ASP A 251 -23.76 15.79 7.20
#